data_AF-A1KGV2-F1
#
_entry.id   AF-A1KGV2-F1
#
_cell.length_a   1.000
_cell.length_b   1.000
_cell.length_c   1.000
_cell.angle_alpha   90.00
_cell.angle_beta   90.00
_cell.angle_gamma   90.00
#
_symmetry.space_group_name_H-M   'P 1'
#
loop_
_entity.id
_entity.type
_entity.pdbx_description
1 polymer ?
#
loop_
_entity_poly.entity_id
_entity_poly.type
_entity_poly.pdbx_seq_one_letter_code
_entity_poly.pdbx_strand_id
1 'polypeptide(L)'
;MTALDWRSALTADEQRSVRALVTATTAVDGVAPVGEQVLRELGQQRTEHLLVAGSRPGGPIIGYLNLSPPRGAGGAMAELVVHPQSRRRGIGTAMARAALAKTAGRNQFWAHGTLDPARATASALGLVGVRELIQMRRPLRDIPEPTIPDGVVIRTYAGTSDDAELLRVNNAAFAGHPEQGGWTAVQLAERRGEAWFDPDGLILAFGDSPRERPGRLLGFHWTKVHPDHPGLGEVYVLGVDPAAQRRGLGQMLTSIGIVSLARRLGGRKTLDPAVEPAVLLYVESDNVAAVRTYQSLGFTTYSVDTAYALAGTDN
;
A
#
# COMPACT_ATOMS: atom_id res chain seq x y z
N MET A 1 35.11 -7.81 4.75
CA MET A 1 34.11 -6.91 5.36
C MET A 1 33.16 -6.49 4.25
N THR A 2 31.86 -6.73 4.36
CA THR A 2 30.87 -6.21 3.40
C THR A 2 30.79 -4.70 3.57
N ALA A 3 31.13 -3.95 2.51
CA ALA A 3 31.01 -2.49 2.54
C ALA A 3 29.52 -2.12 2.54
N LEU A 4 29.11 -1.39 3.56
CA LEU A 4 27.78 -0.78 3.68
C LEU A 4 27.96 0.70 3.38
N ASP A 5 27.23 1.21 2.40
CA ASP A 5 27.36 2.59 1.96
C ASP A 5 26.01 3.30 1.96
N TRP A 6 25.91 4.37 2.76
CA TRP A 6 24.70 5.20 2.85
C TRP A 6 24.73 6.28 1.76
N ARG A 7 23.60 6.43 1.06
CA ARG A 7 23.40 7.37 -0.05
C ARG A 7 22.12 8.15 0.17
N SER A 8 22.16 9.46 -0.04
CA SER A 8 20.97 10.33 -0.09
C SER A 8 20.35 10.38 -1.49
N ALA A 9 21.09 9.96 -2.51
CA ALA A 9 20.65 9.88 -3.90
C ALA A 9 21.31 8.69 -4.58
N LEU A 10 20.57 8.02 -5.47
CA LEU A 10 21.08 6.91 -6.28
C LEU A 10 21.32 7.36 -7.72
N THR A 11 22.44 6.93 -8.28
CA THR A 11 22.71 7.02 -9.72
C THR A 11 21.72 6.18 -10.52
N ALA A 12 21.53 6.48 -11.81
CA ALA A 12 20.64 5.71 -12.68
C ALA A 12 21.01 4.21 -12.74
N ASP A 13 22.30 3.88 -12.67
CA ASP A 13 22.77 2.49 -12.67
C ASP A 13 22.52 1.79 -11.32
N GLU A 14 22.65 2.49 -10.19
CA GLU A 14 22.27 1.97 -8.88
C GLU A 14 20.76 1.73 -8.80
N GLN A 15 19.94 2.67 -9.29
CA GLN A 15 18.48 2.50 -9.35
C GLN A 15 18.11 1.27 -10.18
N ARG A 16 18.73 1.07 -11.35
CA ARG A 16 18.51 -0.11 -12.20
C ARG A 16 18.92 -1.40 -11.49
N SER A 17 20.06 -1.37 -10.79
CA SER A 17 20.56 -2.53 -10.03
C SER A 17 19.68 -2.89 -8.84
N VAL A 18 19.13 -1.90 -8.12
CA VAL A 18 18.15 -2.13 -7.05
C VAL A 18 16.87 -2.73 -7.61
N ARG A 19 16.34 -2.22 -8.73
CA ARG A 19 15.17 -2.82 -9.39
C ARG A 19 15.42 -4.28 -9.78
N ALA A 20 16.59 -4.59 -10.36
CA ALA A 20 16.95 -5.95 -10.71
C ALA A 20 17.07 -6.88 -9.49
N LEU A 21 17.62 -6.38 -8.37
CA LEU A 21 17.69 -7.12 -7.11
C LEU A 21 16.29 -7.44 -6.55
N VAL A 22 15.38 -6.46 -6.59
CA VAL A 22 13.99 -6.63 -6.17
C VAL A 22 13.32 -7.67 -7.06
N THR A 23 13.41 -7.56 -8.39
CA THR A 23 12.84 -8.54 -9.34
C THR A 23 13.36 -9.96 -9.10
N ALA A 24 14.69 -10.13 -8.97
CA ALA A 24 15.30 -11.44 -8.73
C ALA A 24 14.85 -12.06 -7.41
N THR A 25 14.64 -11.22 -6.39
CA THR A 25 14.16 -11.68 -5.09
C THR A 25 12.68 -12.06 -5.15
N THR A 26 11.84 -11.24 -5.78
CA THR A 26 10.41 -11.52 -5.99
C THR A 26 10.19 -12.85 -6.71
N ALA A 27 11.00 -13.14 -7.74
CA ALA A 27 10.89 -14.39 -8.49
C ALA A 27 11.17 -15.65 -7.64
N VAL A 28 12.03 -15.54 -6.63
CA VAL A 28 12.38 -16.66 -5.73
C VAL A 28 11.40 -16.76 -4.56
N ASP A 29 11.02 -15.62 -3.98
CA ASP A 29 10.24 -15.57 -2.75
C ASP A 29 8.72 -15.58 -2.99
N GLY A 30 8.28 -15.29 -4.22
CA GLY A 30 6.86 -15.15 -4.56
C GLY A 30 6.22 -13.85 -4.03
N VAL A 31 6.98 -13.01 -3.33
CA VAL A 31 6.54 -11.73 -2.77
C VAL A 31 7.59 -10.65 -3.01
N ALA A 32 7.16 -9.43 -3.31
CA ALA A 32 8.08 -8.32 -3.44
C ALA A 32 8.70 -7.97 -2.07
N PRO A 33 10.04 -7.86 -1.96
CA PRO A 33 10.69 -7.61 -0.68
C PRO A 33 10.60 -6.15 -0.22
N VAL A 34 10.13 -5.24 -1.08
CA VAL A 34 9.90 -3.82 -0.78
C VAL A 34 8.60 -3.35 -1.45
N GLY A 35 7.91 -2.37 -0.87
CA GLY A 35 6.67 -1.80 -1.36
C GLY A 35 6.84 -0.91 -2.60
N GLU A 36 5.72 -0.63 -3.28
CA GLU A 36 5.72 0.23 -4.49
C GLU A 36 6.29 1.62 -4.21
N GLN A 37 6.08 2.16 -3.00
CA GLN A 37 6.60 3.47 -2.60
C GLN A 37 8.13 3.50 -2.70
N VAL A 38 8.82 2.48 -2.17
CA VAL A 38 10.28 2.40 -2.21
C VAL A 38 10.80 2.47 -3.64
N LEU A 39 10.12 1.81 -4.58
CA LEU A 39 10.50 1.82 -6.00
C LEU A 39 10.24 3.17 -6.69
N ARG A 40 9.21 3.92 -6.27
CA ARG A 40 8.95 5.30 -6.73
C ARG A 40 9.98 6.28 -6.19
N GLU A 41 10.44 6.09 -4.95
CA GLU A 41 11.41 6.97 -4.29
C GLU A 41 12.85 6.79 -4.79
N LEU A 42 13.18 5.72 -5.53
CA LEU A 42 14.57 5.47 -6.01
C LEU A 42 15.17 6.63 -6.82
N GLY A 43 14.34 7.37 -7.55
CA GLY A 43 14.76 8.53 -8.34
C GLY A 43 14.64 9.87 -7.60
N GLN A 44 14.17 9.84 -6.35
CA GLN A 44 13.93 11.01 -5.52
C GLN A 44 15.01 11.12 -4.43
N GLN A 45 15.05 12.26 -3.73
CA GLN A 45 15.96 12.50 -2.59
C GLN A 45 15.19 12.62 -1.28
N ARG A 46 14.07 11.89 -1.15
CA ARG A 46 13.17 11.94 0.02
C ARG A 46 13.41 10.80 1.01
N THR A 47 14.23 9.82 0.64
CA THR A 47 14.58 8.66 1.46
C THR A 47 16.09 8.46 1.47
N GLU A 48 16.60 7.73 2.46
CA GLU A 48 17.98 7.32 2.49
C GLU A 48 18.13 5.87 2.02
N HIS A 49 19.26 5.56 1.38
CA HIS A 49 19.52 4.27 0.75
C HIS A 49 20.80 3.68 1.33
N LEU A 50 20.78 2.41 1.70
CA LEU A 50 21.97 1.68 2.12
C LEU A 50 22.24 0.55 1.13
N LEU A 51 23.40 0.61 0.47
CA LEU A 51 23.80 -0.36 -0.55
C LEU A 51 24.84 -1.33 0.01
N VAL A 52 24.75 -2.59 -0.44
CA VAL A 52 25.79 -3.60 -0.25
C VAL A 52 26.21 -4.13 -1.61
N ALA A 53 27.44 -3.83 -2.00
CA ALA A 53 28.02 -4.34 -3.24
C ALA A 53 28.58 -5.77 -3.07
N GLY A 54 28.57 -6.54 -4.16
CA GLY A 54 29.25 -7.83 -4.23
C GLY A 54 30.77 -7.70 -4.06
N SER A 55 31.45 -8.82 -3.80
CA SER A 55 32.89 -8.84 -3.46
C SER A 55 33.83 -8.37 -4.58
N ARG A 56 33.34 -8.22 -5.83
CA ARG A 56 34.14 -7.71 -6.96
C ARG A 56 33.95 -6.19 -7.09
N PRO A 57 35.01 -5.40 -7.34
CA PRO A 57 34.87 -3.98 -7.67
C PRO A 57 33.90 -3.80 -8.85
N GLY A 58 32.95 -2.87 -8.74
CA GLY A 58 31.87 -2.70 -9.72
C GLY A 58 30.90 -3.89 -9.81
N GLY A 59 30.92 -4.78 -8.82
CA GLY A 59 30.01 -5.91 -8.75
C GLY A 59 28.55 -5.50 -8.52
N PRO A 60 27.59 -6.40 -8.78
CA PRO A 60 26.18 -6.09 -8.62
C PRO A 60 25.86 -5.76 -7.16
N ILE A 61 24.82 -4.94 -6.95
CA ILE A 61 24.23 -4.71 -5.63
C ILE A 61 23.61 -6.03 -5.17
N ILE A 62 24.09 -6.57 -4.05
CA ILE A 62 23.62 -7.83 -3.44
C ILE A 62 22.76 -7.61 -2.19
N GLY A 63 22.67 -6.38 -1.72
CA GLY A 63 21.80 -5.98 -0.62
C GLY A 63 21.40 -4.51 -0.76
N TYR A 64 20.15 -4.22 -0.40
CA TYR A 64 19.60 -2.88 -0.42
C TYR A 64 18.72 -2.70 0.82
N LEU A 65 18.79 -1.51 1.42
CA LEU A 65 17.83 -1.05 2.43
C LEU A 65 17.38 0.36 2.07
N ASN A 66 16.06 0.58 2.08
CA ASN A 66 15.45 1.90 2.10
C ASN A 66 15.20 2.33 3.54
N LEU A 67 15.42 3.60 3.84
CA LEU A 67 15.02 4.23 5.09
C LEU A 67 14.22 5.50 4.76
N SER A 68 12.92 5.42 4.98
CA SER A 68 12.01 6.55 4.86
C SER A 68 11.92 7.31 6.19
N PRO A 69 11.86 8.65 6.15
CA PRO A 69 11.77 9.45 7.36
C PRO A 69 10.46 9.19 8.12
N PRO A 70 10.42 9.47 9.44
CA PRO A 70 9.21 9.46 10.25
C PRO A 70 8.05 10.22 9.58
N ARG A 71 6.84 9.68 9.66
CA ARG A 71 5.61 10.37 9.24
C ARG A 71 4.64 10.47 10.41
N GLY A 72 4.28 11.69 10.78
CA GLY A 72 3.42 11.96 11.93
C GLY A 72 4.06 11.49 13.24
N ALA A 73 3.29 10.78 14.06
CA ALA A 73 3.77 10.20 15.31
C ALA A 73 4.56 8.88 15.14
N GLY A 74 4.69 8.35 13.93
CA GLY A 74 5.41 7.10 13.68
C GLY A 74 6.91 7.30 13.47
N GLY A 75 7.73 6.36 13.95
CA GLY A 75 9.16 6.28 13.64
C GLY A 75 9.51 6.05 12.16
N ALA A 76 10.80 6.07 11.84
CA ALA A 76 11.29 5.86 10.47
C ALA A 76 10.89 4.47 9.96
N MET A 77 10.67 4.33 8.66
CA MET A 77 10.31 3.04 8.05
C MET A 77 11.49 2.49 7.26
N ALA A 78 11.85 1.24 7.52
CA ALA A 78 12.94 0.55 6.86
C ALA A 78 12.43 -0.69 6.13
N GLU A 79 12.88 -0.88 4.91
CA GLU A 79 12.60 -2.08 4.10
C GLU A 79 13.92 -2.54 3.50
N LEU A 80 14.21 -3.85 3.58
CA LEU A 80 15.49 -4.37 3.15
C LEU A 80 15.37 -5.68 2.38
N VAL A 81 16.29 -5.86 1.44
CA VAL A 81 16.37 -7.04 0.58
C VAL A 81 17.82 -7.51 0.48
N VAL A 82 18.00 -8.83 0.54
CA VAL A 82 19.28 -9.48 0.26
C VAL A 82 19.09 -10.45 -0.90
N HIS A 83 19.98 -10.36 -1.88
CA HIS A 83 19.97 -11.22 -3.06
C HIS A 83 19.88 -12.69 -2.65
N PRO A 84 19.00 -13.52 -3.25
CA PRO A 84 18.76 -14.90 -2.81
C PRO A 84 20.04 -15.73 -2.64
N GLN A 85 20.95 -15.66 -3.61
CA GLN A 85 22.23 -16.39 -3.60
C GLN A 85 23.26 -15.87 -2.58
N SER A 86 23.00 -14.72 -1.94
CA SER A 86 23.88 -14.09 -0.95
C SER A 86 23.31 -14.12 0.47
N ARG A 87 22.16 -14.79 0.67
CA ARG A 87 21.53 -14.94 1.99
C ARG A 87 22.38 -15.80 2.94
N ARG A 88 22.06 -15.71 4.24
CA ARG A 88 22.71 -16.46 5.33
C ARG A 88 24.22 -16.17 5.49
N ARG A 89 24.67 -15.00 5.02
CA ARG A 89 26.06 -14.50 5.15
C ARG A 89 26.18 -13.26 6.06
N GLY A 90 25.18 -13.00 6.91
CA GLY A 90 25.17 -11.85 7.82
C GLY A 90 24.82 -10.49 7.19
N ILE A 91 24.60 -10.42 5.88
CA ILE A 91 24.32 -9.16 5.15
C ILE A 91 23.06 -8.46 5.67
N GLY A 92 21.94 -9.19 5.78
CA GLY A 92 20.68 -8.63 6.27
C GLY A 92 20.80 -8.11 7.71
N THR A 93 21.46 -8.88 8.59
CA THR A 93 21.78 -8.47 9.96
C THR A 93 22.63 -7.20 9.99
N ALA A 94 23.62 -7.08 9.11
CA ALA A 94 24.49 -5.91 9.04
C ALA A 94 23.73 -4.65 8.59
N MET A 95 22.87 -4.76 7.58
CA MET A 95 22.01 -3.66 7.13
C MET A 95 21.00 -3.24 8.22
N ALA A 96 20.34 -4.20 8.86
CA ALA A 96 19.39 -3.90 9.93
C ALA A 96 20.07 -3.21 11.13
N ARG A 97 21.26 -3.66 11.54
CA ARG A 97 22.05 -2.99 12.58
C ARG A 97 22.47 -1.58 12.18
N ALA A 98 22.84 -1.36 10.92
CA ALA A 98 23.18 -0.04 10.42
C ALA A 98 21.98 0.92 10.48
N ALA A 99 20.78 0.45 10.11
CA ALA A 99 19.55 1.24 10.24
C ALA A 99 19.22 1.54 11.71
N LEU A 100 19.24 0.53 12.59
CA LEU A 100 19.01 0.72 14.04
C LEU A 100 19.98 1.74 14.65
N ALA A 101 21.27 1.67 14.31
CA ALA A 101 22.27 2.61 14.80
C ALA A 101 21.98 4.04 14.31
N LYS A 102 21.63 4.20 13.03
CA LYS A 102 21.35 5.49 12.41
C LYS A 102 20.11 6.18 12.98
N THR A 103 19.09 5.41 13.35
CA THR A 103 17.81 5.93 13.88
C THR A 103 17.74 5.94 15.40
N ALA A 104 18.82 5.53 16.08
CA ALA A 104 18.82 5.26 17.52
C ALA A 104 17.67 4.32 17.94
N GLY A 105 17.39 3.30 17.13
CA GLY A 105 16.34 2.32 17.35
C GLY A 105 14.92 2.79 17.03
N ARG A 106 14.73 4.05 16.62
CA ARG A 106 13.40 4.63 16.31
C ARG A 106 12.98 4.37 14.86
N ASN A 107 13.08 3.12 14.44
CA ASN A 107 12.57 2.68 13.15
C ASN A 107 11.82 1.36 13.23
N GLN A 108 10.92 1.16 12.28
CA GLN A 108 10.18 -0.08 12.07
C GLN A 108 10.67 -0.74 10.78
N PHE A 109 10.95 -2.03 10.80
CA PHE A 109 11.27 -2.83 9.63
C PHE A 109 10.02 -3.48 9.08
N TRP A 110 9.62 -3.14 7.87
CA TRP A 110 8.49 -3.81 7.21
C TRP A 110 8.94 -5.08 6.50
N ALA A 111 8.23 -6.17 6.76
CA ALA A 111 8.42 -7.46 6.13
C ALA A 111 7.17 -7.83 5.31
N HIS A 112 7.27 -7.73 3.99
CA HIS A 112 6.18 -8.06 3.08
C HIS A 112 5.92 -9.56 2.99
N GLY A 113 4.65 -9.97 3.09
CA GLY A 113 4.21 -11.37 3.15
C GLY A 113 4.78 -12.17 4.33
N THR A 114 5.43 -11.49 5.28
CA THR A 114 6.12 -12.02 6.47
C THR A 114 6.60 -13.47 6.32
N LEU A 115 7.72 -13.64 5.61
CA LEU A 115 8.36 -14.94 5.39
C LEU A 115 9.13 -15.43 6.63
N ASP A 116 9.36 -16.75 6.73
CA ASP A 116 10.16 -17.34 7.83
C ASP A 116 11.57 -16.73 7.97
N PRO A 117 12.32 -16.43 6.89
CA PRO A 117 13.62 -15.76 7.02
C PRO A 117 13.53 -14.36 7.63
N ALA A 118 12.43 -13.62 7.39
CA ALA A 118 12.21 -12.31 7.98
C ALA A 118 11.93 -12.44 9.48
N ARG A 119 11.03 -13.35 9.88
CA ARG A 119 10.77 -13.70 11.30
C ARG A 119 12.05 -14.08 12.04
N ALA A 120 12.85 -14.98 11.45
CA ALA A 120 14.09 -15.43 12.05
C ALA A 120 15.12 -14.30 12.20
N THR A 121 15.21 -13.40 11.20
CA THR A 121 16.11 -12.23 11.26
C THR A 121 15.66 -11.24 12.33
N ALA A 122 14.35 -10.96 12.43
CA ALA A 122 13.78 -10.09 13.46
C ALA A 122 14.05 -10.64 14.86
N SER A 123 13.77 -11.92 15.09
CA SER A 123 14.02 -12.61 16.36
C SER A 123 15.51 -12.57 16.76
N ALA A 124 16.43 -12.84 15.82
CA ALA A 124 17.87 -12.78 16.07
C ALA A 124 18.39 -11.37 16.40
N LEU A 125 17.62 -10.33 16.09
CA LEU A 125 17.93 -8.93 16.39
C LEU A 125 17.16 -8.40 17.61
N GLY A 126 16.35 -9.24 18.29
CA GLY A 126 15.51 -8.81 19.40
C GLY A 126 14.36 -7.89 18.99
N LEU A 127 13.94 -7.95 17.74
CA LEU A 127 12.81 -7.19 17.22
C LEU A 127 11.50 -7.97 17.41
N VAL A 128 10.42 -7.25 17.70
CA VAL A 128 9.06 -7.79 17.88
C VAL A 128 8.11 -7.19 16.84
N GLY A 129 7.11 -7.97 16.42
CA GLY A 129 6.04 -7.46 15.57
C GLY A 129 5.21 -6.44 16.35
N VAL A 130 5.10 -5.22 15.83
CA VAL A 130 4.37 -4.12 16.47
C VAL A 130 3.11 -3.72 15.71
N ARG A 131 3.05 -4.00 14.41
CA ARG A 131 1.89 -3.75 13.54
C ARG A 131 1.82 -4.84 12.47
N GLU A 132 0.61 -5.13 12.02
CA GLU A 132 0.39 -6.02 10.88
C GLU A 132 -0.59 -5.36 9.91
N LEU A 133 -0.21 -5.30 8.64
CA LEU A 133 -1.06 -4.88 7.54
C LEU A 133 -1.54 -6.13 6.80
N ILE A 134 -2.84 -6.38 6.86
CA ILE A 134 -3.48 -7.53 6.24
C ILE A 134 -3.87 -7.15 4.81
N GLN A 135 -3.31 -7.86 3.82
CA GLN A 135 -3.85 -7.84 2.48
C GLN A 135 -4.99 -8.85 2.41
N MET A 136 -6.20 -8.36 2.12
CA MET A 136 -7.36 -9.21 1.90
C MET A 136 -7.73 -9.23 0.42
N ARG A 137 -8.23 -10.37 -0.07
CA ARG A 137 -8.70 -10.52 -1.45
C ARG A 137 -10.05 -11.22 -1.53
N ARG A 138 -10.82 -10.92 -2.57
CA ARG A 138 -11.95 -11.75 -3.02
C ARG A 138 -11.96 -11.89 -4.53
N PRO A 139 -12.44 -13.02 -5.08
CA PRO A 139 -12.63 -13.14 -6.51
C PRO A 139 -13.75 -12.22 -6.99
N LEU A 140 -13.66 -11.76 -8.25
CA LEU A 140 -14.67 -10.93 -8.91
C LEU A 140 -15.72 -11.79 -9.65
N ARG A 141 -16.14 -12.89 -9.01
CA ARG A 141 -17.30 -13.70 -9.39
C ARG A 141 -18.38 -13.60 -8.32
N ASP A 142 -19.59 -14.03 -8.67
CA ASP A 142 -20.73 -14.16 -7.75
C ASP A 142 -20.96 -12.91 -6.89
N ILE A 143 -20.94 -11.73 -7.54
CA ILE A 143 -20.97 -10.43 -6.88
C ILE A 143 -22.43 -10.05 -6.63
N PRO A 144 -22.85 -9.81 -5.37
CA PRO A 144 -24.20 -9.33 -5.09
C PRO A 144 -24.45 -7.96 -5.70
N GLU A 145 -25.65 -7.74 -6.24
CA GLU A 145 -26.03 -6.43 -6.78
C GLU A 145 -26.11 -5.39 -5.64
N PRO A 146 -25.44 -4.24 -5.75
CA PRO A 146 -25.47 -3.21 -4.72
C PRO A 146 -26.86 -2.58 -4.58
N THR A 147 -27.28 -2.34 -3.34
CA THR A 147 -28.48 -1.52 -3.06
C THR A 147 -28.04 -0.09 -2.73
N ILE A 148 -28.62 0.89 -3.42
CA ILE A 148 -28.39 2.32 -3.17
C ILE A 148 -29.53 2.82 -2.26
N PRO A 149 -29.24 3.35 -1.06
CA PRO A 149 -30.26 3.92 -0.19
C PRO A 149 -30.92 5.16 -0.81
N ASP A 150 -32.17 5.42 -0.41
CA ASP A 150 -32.87 6.64 -0.78
C ASP A 150 -32.09 7.90 -0.36
N GLY A 151 -32.17 8.93 -1.19
CA GLY A 151 -31.49 10.21 -0.97
C GLY A 151 -29.98 10.15 -1.16
N VAL A 152 -29.47 9.13 -1.87
CA VAL A 152 -28.07 9.04 -2.29
C VAL A 152 -28.01 8.92 -3.81
N VAL A 153 -27.21 9.78 -4.43
CA VAL A 153 -26.91 9.72 -5.87
C VAL A 153 -25.46 9.28 -6.06
N ILE A 154 -25.25 8.30 -6.94
CA ILE A 154 -23.93 7.77 -7.26
C ILE A 154 -23.53 8.23 -8.66
N ARG A 155 -22.31 8.74 -8.79
CA ARG A 155 -21.66 9.00 -10.09
C ARG A 155 -20.16 8.80 -10.02
N THR A 156 -19.50 8.73 -11.16
CA THR A 156 -18.05 8.75 -11.23
C THR A 156 -17.51 10.18 -11.14
N TYR A 157 -16.21 10.28 -10.89
CA TYR A 157 -15.49 11.53 -10.80
C TYR A 157 -15.50 12.29 -12.14
N ALA A 158 -15.92 13.56 -12.09
CA ALA A 158 -16.12 14.39 -13.26
C ALA A 158 -14.92 15.31 -13.57
N GLY A 159 -13.86 15.25 -12.78
CA GLY A 159 -12.69 16.13 -12.90
C GLY A 159 -12.55 17.09 -11.73
N THR A 160 -11.73 18.12 -11.91
CA THR A 160 -11.24 19.01 -10.84
C THR A 160 -12.33 19.77 -10.09
N SER A 161 -13.55 19.84 -10.62
CA SER A 161 -14.71 20.39 -9.91
C SER A 161 -15.08 19.59 -8.65
N ASP A 162 -14.71 18.31 -8.58
CA ASP A 162 -14.99 17.43 -7.44
C ASP A 162 -13.90 17.50 -6.34
N ASP A 163 -12.73 18.11 -6.65
CA ASP A 163 -11.54 18.06 -5.80
C ASP A 163 -11.78 18.59 -4.39
N ALA A 164 -12.52 19.69 -4.27
CA ALA A 164 -12.75 20.32 -2.98
C ALA A 164 -13.51 19.40 -2.03
N GLU A 165 -14.60 18.78 -2.49
CA GLU A 165 -15.37 17.86 -1.67
C GLU A 165 -14.65 16.52 -1.47
N LEU A 166 -13.93 16.02 -2.48
CA LEU A 166 -13.12 14.81 -2.35
C LEU A 166 -12.04 14.97 -1.27
N LEU A 167 -11.27 16.06 -1.31
CA LEU A 167 -10.26 16.37 -0.30
C LEU A 167 -10.89 16.55 1.08
N ARG A 168 -12.04 17.22 1.17
CA ARG A 168 -12.76 17.40 2.44
C ARG A 168 -13.17 16.06 3.05
N VAL A 169 -13.78 15.18 2.27
CA VAL A 169 -14.21 13.86 2.75
C VAL A 169 -13.02 12.98 3.09
N ASN A 170 -11.98 12.97 2.25
CA ASN A 170 -10.76 12.20 2.52
C ASN A 170 -10.13 12.63 3.84
N ASN A 171 -9.90 13.92 4.02
CA ASN A 171 -9.24 14.43 5.23
C ASN A 171 -10.11 14.25 6.48
N ALA A 172 -11.44 14.30 6.35
CA ALA A 172 -12.33 14.00 7.46
C ALA A 172 -12.35 12.52 7.82
N ALA A 173 -12.42 11.63 6.82
CA ALA A 173 -12.44 10.17 7.03
C ALA A 173 -11.11 9.64 7.58
N PHE A 174 -9.99 10.27 7.22
CA PHE A 174 -8.64 9.84 7.56
C PHE A 174 -7.89 10.83 8.45
N ALA A 175 -8.59 11.63 9.25
CA ALA A 175 -8.00 12.73 10.03
C ALA A 175 -6.83 12.30 10.95
N GLY A 176 -6.87 11.08 11.49
CA GLY A 176 -5.81 10.49 12.30
C GLY A 176 -4.81 9.62 11.55
N HIS A 177 -4.96 9.42 10.24
CA HIS A 177 -4.12 8.50 9.48
C HIS A 177 -2.85 9.22 8.97
N PRO A 178 -1.64 8.73 9.32
CA PRO A 178 -0.40 9.44 9.00
C PRO A 178 -0.12 9.58 7.50
N GLU A 179 -0.62 8.65 6.67
CA GLU A 179 -0.34 8.65 5.23
C GLU A 179 -1.53 9.10 4.34
N GLN A 180 -2.72 9.11 4.90
CA GLN A 180 -3.97 9.30 4.15
C GLN A 180 -4.71 10.56 4.57
N GLY A 181 -4.48 11.03 5.81
CA GLY A 181 -4.93 12.33 6.27
C GLY A 181 -4.10 13.47 5.68
N GLY A 182 -4.66 14.69 5.73
CA GLY A 182 -3.95 15.92 5.37
C GLY A 182 -3.60 16.07 3.89
N TRP A 183 -4.28 15.35 3.00
CA TRP A 183 -4.10 15.53 1.56
C TRP A 183 -4.45 16.95 1.14
N THR A 184 -3.64 17.49 0.24
CA THR A 184 -3.86 18.75 -0.46
C THR A 184 -4.10 18.48 -1.94
N ALA A 185 -4.34 19.54 -2.71
CA ALA A 185 -4.39 19.47 -4.16
C ALA A 185 -3.13 18.83 -4.78
N VAL A 186 -1.96 18.94 -4.12
CA VAL A 186 -0.71 18.32 -4.58
C VAL A 186 -0.81 16.79 -4.51
N GLN A 187 -1.15 16.21 -3.36
CA GLN A 187 -1.25 14.76 -3.19
C GLN A 187 -2.32 14.14 -4.09
N LEU A 188 -3.41 14.89 -4.33
CA LEU A 188 -4.46 14.45 -5.23
C LEU A 188 -4.01 14.52 -6.70
N ALA A 189 -3.31 15.58 -7.11
CA ALA A 189 -2.76 15.72 -8.45
C ALA A 189 -1.70 14.65 -8.74
N GLU A 190 -0.83 14.32 -7.78
CA GLU A 190 0.13 13.23 -7.90
C GLU A 190 -0.57 11.90 -8.24
N ARG A 191 -1.64 11.56 -7.52
CA ARG A 191 -2.40 10.32 -7.76
C ARG A 191 -3.18 10.30 -9.06
N ARG A 192 -3.69 11.47 -9.50
CA ARG A 192 -4.29 11.58 -10.83
C ARG A 192 -3.27 11.50 -11.96
N GLY A 193 -2.01 11.80 -11.68
CA GLY A 193 -0.92 11.69 -12.64
C GLY A 193 -0.39 10.26 -12.82
N GLU A 194 -0.83 9.32 -11.98
CA GLU A 194 -0.42 7.92 -12.06
C GLU A 194 -1.01 7.23 -13.30
N ALA A 195 -0.23 6.33 -13.92
CA ALA A 195 -0.63 5.66 -15.16
C ALA A 195 -1.86 4.73 -15.01
N TRP A 196 -2.17 4.31 -13.78
CA TRP A 196 -3.34 3.49 -13.46
C TRP A 196 -4.59 4.32 -13.18
N PHE A 197 -4.48 5.66 -13.09
CA PHE A 197 -5.62 6.52 -12.79
C PHE A 197 -6.66 6.44 -13.91
N ASP A 198 -7.88 6.10 -13.52
CA ASP A 198 -9.06 6.08 -14.36
C ASP A 198 -10.15 6.89 -13.62
N PRO A 199 -10.67 8.00 -14.19
CA PRO A 199 -11.71 8.80 -13.54
C PRO A 199 -12.99 8.01 -13.30
N ASP A 200 -13.31 7.03 -14.15
CA ASP A 200 -14.43 6.13 -13.90
C ASP A 200 -14.17 5.29 -12.64
N GLY A 201 -12.90 5.08 -12.30
CA GLY A 201 -12.40 4.32 -11.13
C GLY A 201 -12.72 4.96 -9.79
N LEU A 202 -13.07 6.24 -9.81
CA LEU A 202 -13.37 7.01 -8.62
C LEU A 202 -14.90 7.22 -8.52
N ILE A 203 -15.53 6.40 -7.69
CA ILE A 203 -16.97 6.39 -7.46
C ILE A 203 -17.30 7.33 -6.31
N LEU A 204 -18.25 8.22 -6.52
CA LEU A 204 -18.64 9.26 -5.58
C LEU A 204 -20.11 9.08 -5.18
N ALA A 205 -20.39 9.19 -3.88
CA ALA A 205 -21.74 9.19 -3.33
C ALA A 205 -22.10 10.58 -2.81
N PHE A 206 -23.13 11.18 -3.40
CA PHE A 206 -23.64 12.49 -3.04
C PHE A 206 -24.97 12.39 -2.32
N GLY A 207 -25.19 13.35 -1.43
CA GLY A 207 -26.50 13.61 -0.84
C GLY A 207 -27.52 14.12 -1.83
N ASP A 208 -28.69 13.51 -1.85
CA ASP A 208 -29.86 13.95 -2.61
C ASP A 208 -31.11 13.98 -1.73
N SER A 209 -30.96 14.53 -0.53
CA SER A 209 -32.05 14.76 0.41
C SER A 209 -32.21 16.26 0.64
N PRO A 210 -33.44 16.77 0.85
CA PRO A 210 -33.66 18.17 1.25
C PRO A 210 -32.91 18.60 2.53
N ARG A 211 -32.46 17.64 3.34
CA ARG A 211 -31.67 17.90 4.56
C ARG A 211 -30.18 18.10 4.28
N GLU A 212 -29.70 17.74 3.09
CA GLU A 212 -28.30 17.82 2.73
C GLU A 212 -28.03 19.05 1.86
N ARG A 213 -26.80 19.59 1.96
CA ARG A 213 -26.40 20.67 1.07
C ARG A 213 -26.29 20.12 -0.36
N PRO A 214 -26.80 20.82 -1.39
CA PRO A 214 -26.58 20.41 -2.78
C PRO A 214 -25.10 20.17 -3.07
N GLY A 215 -24.79 19.04 -3.74
CA GLY A 215 -23.41 18.68 -4.07
C GLY A 215 -22.57 18.19 -2.89
N ARG A 216 -23.17 17.92 -1.72
CA ARG A 216 -22.46 17.36 -0.57
C ARG A 216 -21.98 15.95 -0.86
N LEU A 217 -20.67 15.73 -0.85
CA LEU A 217 -20.09 14.39 -0.93
C LEU A 217 -20.21 13.70 0.43
N LEU A 218 -20.83 12.52 0.43
CA LEU A 218 -21.03 11.66 1.61
C LEU A 218 -19.92 10.63 1.76
N GLY A 219 -19.33 10.20 0.66
CA GLY A 219 -18.28 9.20 0.63
C GLY A 219 -17.81 8.92 -0.79
N PHE A 220 -16.71 8.21 -0.91
CA PHE A 220 -16.15 7.79 -2.18
C PHE A 220 -15.46 6.44 -2.08
N HIS A 221 -15.34 5.77 -3.22
CA HIS A 221 -14.52 4.59 -3.40
C HIS A 221 -13.65 4.80 -4.64
N TRP A 222 -12.36 4.99 -4.41
CA TRP A 222 -11.35 5.01 -5.45
C TRP A 222 -10.86 3.57 -5.66
N THR A 223 -11.04 3.06 -6.87
CA THR A 223 -10.56 1.75 -7.30
C THR A 223 -9.34 1.90 -8.20
N LYS A 224 -8.45 0.90 -8.16
CA LYS A 224 -7.27 0.80 -9.02
C LYS A 224 -7.31 -0.53 -9.77
N VAL A 225 -6.90 -0.53 -11.03
CA VAL A 225 -6.61 -1.75 -11.79
C VAL A 225 -5.11 -1.82 -11.98
N HIS A 226 -4.48 -2.90 -11.55
CA HIS A 226 -3.02 -3.04 -11.64
C HIS A 226 -2.61 -3.32 -13.10
N PRO A 227 -1.82 -2.44 -13.74
CA PRO A 227 -1.36 -2.67 -15.11
C PRO A 227 -0.41 -3.88 -15.19
N ASP A 228 0.39 -4.11 -14.14
CA ASP A 228 1.40 -5.17 -14.09
C ASP A 228 0.87 -6.51 -13.55
N HIS A 229 -0.38 -6.54 -13.08
CA HIS A 229 -1.05 -7.74 -12.56
C HIS A 229 -2.39 -7.93 -13.26
N PRO A 230 -2.41 -8.60 -14.43
CA PRO A 230 -3.65 -8.86 -15.16
C PRO A 230 -4.71 -9.49 -14.25
N GLY A 231 -5.93 -8.95 -14.30
CA GLY A 231 -7.06 -9.48 -13.51
C GLY A 231 -7.14 -8.95 -12.09
N LEU A 232 -6.19 -8.14 -11.64
CA LEU A 232 -6.15 -7.63 -10.28
C LEU A 232 -6.68 -6.20 -10.19
N GLY A 233 -7.75 -6.03 -9.44
CA GLY A 233 -8.26 -4.75 -8.97
C GLY A 233 -7.90 -4.50 -7.52
N GLU A 234 -8.06 -3.27 -7.06
CA GLU A 234 -7.77 -2.84 -5.70
C GLU A 234 -8.84 -1.84 -5.21
N VAL A 235 -9.31 -2.04 -3.98
CA VAL A 235 -9.96 -0.99 -3.17
C VAL A 235 -8.84 -0.06 -2.71
N TYR A 236 -8.56 0.97 -3.51
CA TYR A 236 -7.40 1.83 -3.29
C TYR A 236 -7.64 2.79 -2.12
N VAL A 237 -8.77 3.50 -2.14
CA VAL A 237 -9.20 4.34 -1.01
C VAL A 237 -10.71 4.26 -0.86
N LEU A 238 -11.18 3.97 0.35
CA LEU A 238 -12.59 4.04 0.71
C LEU A 238 -12.77 5.06 1.84
N GLY A 239 -13.40 6.19 1.54
CA GLY A 239 -13.64 7.26 2.51
C GLY A 239 -15.13 7.53 2.68
N VAL A 240 -15.60 7.62 3.93
CA VAL A 240 -16.97 8.04 4.26
C VAL A 240 -16.88 9.22 5.22
N ASP A 241 -17.62 10.29 4.92
CA ASP A 241 -17.72 11.46 5.80
C ASP A 241 -18.18 10.99 7.18
N PRO A 242 -17.45 11.30 8.28
CA PRO A 242 -17.86 10.96 9.64
C PRO A 242 -19.30 11.37 9.96
N ALA A 243 -19.79 12.50 9.41
CA ALA A 243 -21.16 12.95 9.60
C ALA A 243 -22.22 12.05 8.91
N ALA A 244 -21.80 11.18 7.99
CA ALA A 244 -22.63 10.28 7.23
C ALA A 244 -22.43 8.79 7.59
N GLN A 245 -21.58 8.50 8.58
CA GLN A 245 -21.34 7.13 9.04
C GLN A 245 -22.60 6.49 9.64
N ARG A 246 -22.55 5.16 9.81
CA ARG A 246 -23.68 4.32 10.30
C ARG A 246 -24.92 4.29 9.39
N ARG A 247 -24.80 4.77 8.14
CA ARG A 247 -25.84 4.68 7.09
C ARG A 247 -25.60 3.55 6.08
N GLY A 248 -24.66 2.63 6.35
CA GLY A 248 -24.29 1.57 5.40
C GLY A 248 -23.48 2.02 4.17
N LEU A 249 -23.12 3.31 4.08
CA LEU A 249 -22.44 3.89 2.90
C LEU A 249 -21.13 3.22 2.54
N GLY A 250 -20.30 2.86 3.53
CA GLY A 250 -19.02 2.18 3.27
C GLY A 250 -19.22 0.82 2.60
N GLN A 251 -20.19 0.04 3.08
CA GLN A 251 -20.55 -1.25 2.47
C GLN A 251 -21.12 -1.06 1.06
N MET A 252 -22.04 -0.12 0.88
CA MET A 252 -22.62 0.22 -0.43
C MET A 252 -21.54 0.63 -1.44
N LEU A 253 -20.69 1.60 -1.08
CA LEU A 253 -19.60 2.09 -1.93
C LEU A 253 -18.62 0.97 -2.29
N THR A 254 -18.30 0.10 -1.32
CA THR A 254 -17.45 -1.07 -1.57
C THR A 254 -18.09 -2.00 -2.59
N SER A 255 -19.37 -2.37 -2.41
CA SER A 255 -20.09 -3.23 -3.35
C SER A 255 -20.17 -2.64 -4.77
N ILE A 256 -20.45 -1.34 -4.90
CA ILE A 256 -20.47 -0.66 -6.20
C ILE A 256 -19.10 -0.71 -6.88
N GLY A 257 -18.01 -0.46 -6.14
CA GLY A 257 -16.67 -0.54 -6.70
C GLY A 257 -16.25 -1.95 -7.08
N ILE A 258 -16.66 -2.96 -6.32
CA ILE A 258 -16.45 -4.37 -6.68
C ILE A 258 -17.13 -4.70 -8.01
N VAL A 259 -18.40 -4.32 -8.19
CA VAL A 259 -19.11 -4.51 -9.47
C VAL A 259 -18.42 -3.76 -10.60
N SER A 260 -17.97 -2.53 -10.34
CA SER A 260 -17.25 -1.73 -11.33
C SER A 260 -15.94 -2.38 -11.78
N LEU A 261 -15.15 -2.89 -10.84
CA LEU A 261 -13.92 -3.63 -11.12
C LEU A 261 -14.20 -4.91 -11.91
N ALA A 262 -15.25 -5.65 -11.56
CA ALA A 262 -15.63 -6.86 -12.28
C ALA A 262 -15.98 -6.59 -13.74
N ARG A 263 -16.72 -5.51 -14.04
CA ARG A 263 -16.99 -5.11 -15.43
C ARG A 263 -15.71 -4.75 -16.18
N ARG A 264 -14.83 -3.96 -15.56
CA ARG A 264 -13.58 -3.49 -16.19
C ARG A 264 -12.56 -4.59 -16.42
N LEU A 265 -12.52 -5.58 -15.55
CA LEU A 265 -11.60 -6.71 -15.64
C LEU A 265 -12.18 -7.85 -16.48
N GLY A 266 -13.47 -8.14 -16.34
CA GLY A 266 -14.18 -9.16 -17.13
C GLY A 266 -14.34 -8.80 -18.61
N GLY A 267 -14.37 -7.51 -18.96
CA GLY A 267 -14.40 -7.06 -20.35
C GLY A 267 -13.07 -7.20 -21.10
N ARG A 268 -11.95 -7.45 -20.40
CA ARG A 268 -10.64 -7.58 -21.05
C ARG A 268 -10.50 -8.98 -21.65
N LYS A 269 -10.78 -9.09 -22.95
CA LYS A 269 -10.52 -10.30 -23.78
C LYS A 269 -9.08 -10.81 -23.71
N THR A 270 -8.15 -10.04 -23.13
CA THR A 270 -6.72 -10.34 -23.05
C THR A 270 -6.31 -11.08 -21.78
N LEU A 271 -7.23 -11.30 -20.84
CA LEU A 271 -6.94 -12.12 -19.67
C LEU A 271 -6.80 -13.58 -20.08
N ASP A 272 -5.68 -14.20 -19.69
CA ASP A 272 -5.50 -15.64 -19.76
C ASP A 272 -6.71 -16.31 -19.05
N PRO A 273 -7.40 -17.26 -19.69
CA PRO A 273 -8.54 -17.97 -19.09
C PRO A 273 -8.23 -18.62 -17.74
N ALA A 274 -6.96 -18.91 -17.44
CA ALA A 274 -6.52 -19.44 -16.16
C ALA A 274 -6.42 -18.39 -15.04
N VAL A 275 -6.42 -17.10 -15.38
CA VAL A 275 -6.33 -16.01 -14.39
C VAL A 275 -7.72 -15.62 -13.93
N GLU A 276 -8.01 -15.94 -12.67
CA GLU A 276 -9.23 -15.52 -12.01
C GLU A 276 -9.15 -14.05 -11.57
N PRO A 277 -10.02 -13.16 -12.09
CA PRO A 277 -10.01 -11.77 -11.66
C PRO A 277 -10.38 -11.64 -10.19
N ALA A 278 -9.65 -10.79 -9.47
CA ALA A 278 -9.82 -10.58 -8.05
C ALA A 278 -9.70 -9.10 -7.70
N VAL A 279 -10.22 -8.72 -6.54
CA VAL A 279 -10.01 -7.41 -5.92
C VAL A 279 -9.28 -7.59 -4.60
N LEU A 280 -8.25 -6.78 -4.37
CA LEU A 280 -7.50 -6.71 -3.12
C LEU A 280 -7.82 -5.44 -2.34
N LEU A 281 -7.46 -5.45 -1.06
CA LEU A 281 -7.40 -4.29 -0.19
C LEU A 281 -6.34 -4.51 0.89
N TYR A 282 -5.91 -3.44 1.54
CA TYR A 282 -5.06 -3.48 2.73
C TYR A 282 -5.82 -2.91 3.93
N VAL A 283 -5.68 -3.54 5.08
CA VAL A 283 -6.31 -3.11 6.34
C VAL A 283 -5.38 -3.43 7.52
N GLU A 284 -5.23 -2.49 8.45
CA GLU A 284 -4.50 -2.72 9.70
C GLU A 284 -5.20 -3.80 10.54
N SER A 285 -4.42 -4.72 11.12
CA SER A 285 -4.96 -5.87 11.86
C SER A 285 -5.75 -5.48 13.11
N ASP A 286 -5.42 -4.35 13.73
CA ASP A 286 -6.11 -3.81 14.89
C ASP A 286 -7.47 -3.17 14.55
N ASN A 287 -7.74 -2.89 13.27
CA ASN A 287 -9.03 -2.41 12.81
C ASN A 287 -10.02 -3.57 12.63
N VAL A 288 -10.34 -4.23 13.75
CA VAL A 288 -11.22 -5.41 13.82
C VAL A 288 -12.58 -5.15 13.18
N ALA A 289 -13.10 -3.92 13.27
CA ALA A 289 -14.37 -3.55 12.65
C ALA A 289 -14.28 -3.60 11.11
N ALA A 290 -13.25 -2.97 10.51
CA ALA A 290 -13.05 -3.00 9.06
C ALA A 290 -12.78 -4.41 8.55
N VAL A 291 -11.94 -5.19 9.25
CA VAL A 291 -11.67 -6.60 8.91
C VAL A 291 -12.98 -7.40 8.85
N ARG A 292 -13.86 -7.28 9.85
CA ARG A 292 -15.17 -7.95 9.86
C ARG A 292 -16.07 -7.49 8.72
N THR A 293 -16.09 -6.19 8.40
CA THR A 293 -16.85 -5.67 7.26
C THR A 293 -16.37 -6.30 5.95
N TYR A 294 -15.06 -6.35 5.71
CA TYR A 294 -14.52 -6.96 4.49
C TYR A 294 -14.75 -8.47 4.43
N GLN A 295 -14.62 -9.19 5.55
CA GLN A 295 -14.99 -10.60 5.63
C GLN A 295 -16.46 -10.84 5.25
N SER A 296 -17.38 -9.98 5.71
CA SER A 296 -18.80 -10.08 5.34
C SER A 296 -19.06 -9.83 3.85
N LEU A 297 -18.15 -9.15 3.16
CA LEU A 297 -18.17 -8.94 1.71
C LEU A 297 -17.45 -10.04 0.92
N GLY A 298 -17.04 -11.12 1.60
CA GLY A 298 -16.39 -12.29 1.00
C GLY A 298 -14.88 -12.13 0.80
N PHE A 299 -14.25 -11.13 1.42
CA PHE A 299 -12.79 -11.05 1.45
C PHE A 299 -12.20 -12.04 2.44
N THR A 300 -11.11 -12.67 2.04
CA THR A 300 -10.28 -13.54 2.87
C THR A 300 -8.86 -12.98 2.95
N THR A 301 -8.14 -13.31 4.01
CA THR A 301 -6.72 -12.94 4.14
C THR A 301 -5.92 -13.63 3.03
N TYR A 302 -5.15 -12.83 2.29
CA TYR A 302 -4.24 -13.30 1.24
C TYR A 302 -2.78 -13.28 1.72
N SER A 303 -2.34 -12.19 2.34
CA SER A 303 -1.01 -12.06 2.92
C SER A 303 -1.02 -11.11 4.12
N VAL A 304 0.02 -11.18 4.95
CA VAL A 304 0.23 -10.28 6.09
C VAL A 304 1.62 -9.70 6.03
N ASP A 305 1.69 -8.38 6.03
CA ASP A 305 2.93 -7.62 6.14
C ASP A 305 3.13 -7.23 7.60
N THR A 306 4.30 -7.48 8.17
CA THR A 306 4.56 -7.21 9.60
C THR A 306 5.60 -6.10 9.75
N ALA A 307 5.31 -5.11 10.58
CA ALA A 307 6.29 -4.13 11.03
C ALA A 307 6.98 -4.64 12.30
N TYR A 308 8.32 -4.69 12.29
CA TYR A 308 9.15 -5.12 13.41
C TYR A 308 9.92 -3.95 14.01
N ALA A 309 9.92 -3.82 15.33
CA ALA A 309 10.66 -2.78 16.05
C ALA A 309 11.35 -3.36 17.29
N LEU A 310 12.27 -2.60 17.91
CA LEU A 310 12.83 -2.99 19.20
C LEU A 310 11.72 -3.01 20.26
N ALA A 311 11.74 -4.01 21.14
CA ALA A 311 10.80 -4.07 22.26
C ALA A 311 10.97 -2.83 23.16
N GLY A 312 9.87 -2.13 23.47
CA GLY A 312 9.87 -0.98 24.38
C GLY A 312 10.22 0.38 23.75
N THR A 313 10.35 0.47 22.43
CA THR A 313 10.25 1.77 21.75
C THR A 313 8.76 2.10 21.58
N ASP A 314 8.17 2.76 22.56
CA ASP A 314 6.88 3.46 22.34
C ASP A 314 7.12 4.50 21.22
N ASN A 315 6.32 4.40 20.15
CA ASN A 315 6.27 5.37 19.06
C ASN A 315 5.43 6.58 19.50
#